data_AF-Q7NJZ4-F1
#
_entry.id   AF-Q7NJZ4-F1
#
_cell.length_a   1.000
_cell.length_b   1.000
_cell.length_c   1.000
_cell.angle_alpha   90.00
_cell.angle_beta   90.00
_cell.angle_gamma   90.00
#
_symmetry.space_group_name_H-M   'P 1'
#
loop_
_entity.id
_entity.type
_entity.pdbx_description
1 polymer ?
#
loop_
_entity_poly.entity_id
_entity_poly.type
_entity_poly.pdbx_seq_one_letter_code
_entity_poly.pdbx_strand_id
1 'polypeptide(L)'
;MQKFAGVLLGALVLLGTPAAYAQQTPAPAPAPDAQRYPGKGHGNKMMVYERLNLTSDQRTQIEQIYTSEKQKNAPLKEQMRQLRSEYQAAREANDTAKIESVRERMMVLKPQMQQARTETEQQVAAILTPEQRAQMEQLRAQKQRRGPGGPAPL
;
A
#
# COMPACT_ATOMS: atom_id res chain seq x y z
N MET A 1 -3.48 -60.78 -39.56
CA MET A 1 -3.20 -59.54 -40.31
C MET A 1 -1.71 -59.21 -40.16
N GLN A 2 -1.14 -58.64 -41.21
CA GLN A 2 0.28 -58.69 -41.59
C GLN A 2 1.30 -58.02 -40.64
N LYS A 3 2.54 -58.52 -40.76
CA LYS A 3 3.82 -58.00 -40.25
C LYS A 3 4.29 -56.81 -41.10
N PHE A 4 4.98 -55.82 -40.52
CA PHE A 4 6.20 -55.11 -41.01
C PHE A 4 6.69 -54.24 -39.82
N ALA A 5 7.87 -54.41 -39.20
CA ALA A 5 9.28 -54.34 -39.64
C ALA A 5 9.84 -52.91 -39.74
N GLY A 6 11.00 -52.68 -39.08
CA GLY A 6 11.95 -51.57 -39.33
C GLY A 6 12.14 -50.59 -38.15
N VAL A 7 13.10 -50.71 -37.22
CA VAL A 7 14.59 -50.66 -37.29
C VAL A 7 15.18 -49.23 -37.17
N LEU A 8 15.74 -49.00 -35.96
CA LEU A 8 17.05 -48.40 -35.60
C LEU A 8 17.41 -46.91 -35.83
N LEU A 9 18.04 -46.42 -34.76
CA LEU A 9 19.29 -45.64 -34.66
C LEU A 9 19.29 -44.14 -35.02
N GLY A 10 19.59 -43.36 -33.97
CA GLY A 10 20.11 -42.00 -34.09
C GLY A 10 20.54 -41.47 -32.73
N ALA A 11 21.70 -41.93 -32.24
CA ALA A 11 22.38 -41.29 -31.11
C ALA A 11 23.03 -39.98 -31.57
N LEU A 12 22.85 -38.90 -30.82
CA LEU A 12 23.80 -37.79 -30.80
C LEU A 12 23.91 -37.26 -29.37
N VAL A 13 25.02 -37.60 -28.72
CA VAL A 13 25.54 -36.91 -27.53
C VAL A 13 26.23 -35.65 -28.02
N LEU A 14 25.83 -34.49 -27.49
CA LEU A 14 26.71 -33.32 -27.44
C LEU A 14 26.65 -32.72 -26.04
N LEU A 15 27.83 -32.74 -25.41
CA LEU A 15 28.19 -31.98 -24.22
C LEU A 15 27.95 -30.48 -24.47
N GLY A 16 27.38 -29.81 -23.46
CA GLY A 16 27.26 -28.36 -23.46
C GLY A 16 26.84 -27.84 -22.09
N THR A 17 27.81 -27.68 -21.18
CA THR A 17 27.68 -26.69 -20.10
C THR A 17 27.84 -25.29 -20.70
N PRO A 18 26.93 -24.37 -20.37
CA PRO A 18 27.41 -23.04 -20.05
C PRO A 18 26.77 -22.46 -18.78
N ALA A 19 27.68 -21.92 -17.97
CA ALA A 19 27.58 -20.66 -17.24
C ALA A 19 26.40 -20.48 -16.27
N ALA A 20 26.76 -20.39 -14.98
CA ALA A 20 26.06 -19.58 -14.01
C ALA A 20 25.71 -18.21 -14.63
N TYR A 21 24.41 -17.95 -14.82
CA TYR A 21 23.93 -16.61 -15.10
C TYR A 21 24.12 -15.77 -13.83
N ALA A 22 25.25 -15.09 -13.73
CA ALA A 22 25.34 -13.89 -12.92
C ALA A 22 24.36 -12.89 -13.54
N GLN A 23 23.17 -12.76 -12.94
CA GLN A 23 22.28 -11.64 -13.23
C GLN A 23 22.98 -10.37 -12.75
N GLN A 24 23.74 -9.73 -13.65
CA GLN A 24 24.06 -8.33 -13.56
C GLN A 24 22.75 -7.56 -13.64
N THR A 25 22.19 -7.21 -12.49
CA THR A 25 21.16 -6.16 -12.42
C THR A 25 21.79 -4.88 -12.96
N PRO A 26 21.29 -4.29 -14.06
CA PRO A 26 21.75 -2.98 -14.49
C PRO A 26 21.50 -2.00 -13.35
N ALA A 27 22.50 -1.18 -13.01
CA ALA A 27 22.32 -0.08 -12.08
C ALA A 27 21.13 0.78 -12.56
N PRO A 28 20.17 1.13 -11.68
CA PRO A 28 19.02 1.92 -12.10
C PRO A 28 19.48 3.26 -12.64
N ALA A 29 19.01 3.61 -13.83
CA ALA A 29 19.25 4.89 -14.46
C ALA A 29 18.79 6.04 -13.53
N PRO A 30 19.47 7.20 -13.55
CA PRO A 30 19.03 8.36 -12.78
C PRO A 30 17.59 8.70 -13.18
N ALA A 31 16.70 8.80 -12.19
CA ALA A 31 15.31 9.14 -12.43
C ALA A 31 15.21 10.51 -13.12
N PRO A 32 14.41 10.66 -14.18
CA PRO A 32 14.23 11.96 -14.83
C PRO A 32 13.57 12.94 -13.87
N ASP A 33 13.98 14.21 -13.97
CA ASP A 33 13.49 15.33 -13.17
C ASP A 33 11.98 15.28 -12.99
N ALA A 34 11.55 15.14 -11.73
CA ALA A 34 10.15 15.16 -11.37
C ALA A 34 9.56 16.55 -11.69
N GLN A 35 8.95 16.68 -12.86
CA GLN A 35 8.12 17.82 -13.21
C GLN A 35 7.05 17.99 -12.13
N ARG A 36 7.16 19.09 -11.40
CA ARG A 36 6.35 19.45 -10.24
C ARG A 36 4.96 19.85 -10.74
N TYR A 37 4.00 18.93 -10.73
CA TYR A 37 2.60 19.25 -10.99
C TYR A 37 2.04 20.14 -9.86
N PRO A 38 1.48 21.33 -10.14
CA PRO A 38 0.83 22.16 -9.13
C PRO A 38 -0.61 21.67 -8.90
N GLY A 39 -0.76 20.59 -8.13
CA GLY A 39 -2.07 20.03 -7.75
C GLY A 39 -2.54 20.53 -6.38
N LYS A 40 -3.50 21.46 -6.37
CA LYS A 40 -4.19 21.95 -5.17
C LYS A 40 -4.90 20.77 -4.45
N GLY A 41 -4.60 20.56 -3.17
CA GLY A 41 -5.57 19.99 -2.21
C GLY A 41 -5.76 18.47 -2.12
N HIS A 42 -4.79 17.62 -2.46
CA HIS A 42 -4.87 16.18 -2.15
C HIS A 42 -4.11 15.86 -0.86
N GLY A 43 -4.84 15.67 0.23
CA GLY A 43 -4.25 15.44 1.56
C GLY A 43 -3.30 14.25 1.59
N ASN A 44 -1.99 14.54 1.64
CA ASN A 44 -0.88 13.92 2.39
C ASN A 44 -0.82 12.41 2.64
N LYS A 45 -1.61 11.57 1.97
CA LYS A 45 -1.49 10.10 2.05
C LYS A 45 -0.49 9.56 1.05
N MET A 46 -0.27 10.28 -0.06
CA MET A 46 0.74 9.94 -1.06
C MET A 46 2.17 10.36 -0.67
N MET A 47 2.32 11.23 0.34
CA MET A 47 3.63 11.77 0.75
C MET A 47 4.62 10.71 1.26
N VAL A 48 4.16 9.55 1.74
CA VAL A 48 5.08 8.46 2.14
C VAL A 48 5.63 7.74 0.91
N TYR A 49 4.81 7.59 -0.13
CA TYR A 49 5.15 6.86 -1.36
C TYR A 49 5.97 7.68 -2.34
N GLU A 50 5.85 9.02 -2.30
CA GLU A 50 6.71 9.93 -3.06
C GLU A 50 8.20 9.75 -2.73
N ARG A 51 8.52 9.22 -1.54
CA ARG A 51 9.89 8.97 -1.07
C ARG A 51 10.45 7.61 -1.48
N LEU A 52 9.66 6.73 -2.08
CA LEU A 52 10.04 5.35 -2.41
C LEU A 52 10.53 5.17 -3.85
N ASN A 53 10.80 6.26 -4.58
CA ASN A 53 11.26 6.23 -5.97
C ASN A 53 10.43 5.27 -6.86
N LEU A 54 9.10 5.35 -6.75
CA LEU A 54 8.19 4.46 -7.46
C LEU A 54 8.27 4.65 -8.98
N THR A 55 8.20 3.55 -9.73
CA THR A 55 8.05 3.56 -11.19
C THR A 55 6.67 4.14 -11.61
N SER A 56 6.52 4.51 -12.88
CA SER A 56 5.23 4.96 -13.44
C SER A 56 4.12 3.94 -13.22
N ASP A 57 4.44 2.67 -13.41
CA ASP A 57 3.48 1.58 -13.35
C ASP A 57 3.04 1.33 -11.91
N GLN A 58 3.99 1.32 -10.97
CA GLN A 58 3.70 1.21 -9.54
C GLN A 58 2.81 2.38 -9.07
N ARG A 59 3.10 3.62 -9.50
CA ARG A 59 2.27 4.79 -9.17
C ARG A 59 0.84 4.63 -9.68
N THR A 60 0.68 4.19 -10.92
CA THR A 60 -0.62 3.98 -11.56
C THR A 60 -1.44 2.92 -10.81
N GLN A 61 -0.83 1.78 -10.47
CA GLN A 61 -1.49 0.71 -9.71
C GLN A 61 -1.90 1.17 -8.30
N ILE A 62 -1.02 1.92 -7.62
CA ILE A 62 -1.30 2.45 -6.28
C ILE A 62 -2.44 3.46 -6.32
N GLU A 63 -2.50 4.33 -7.33
CA GLU A 63 -3.60 5.29 -7.50
C GLU A 63 -4.95 4.59 -7.75
N GLN A 64 -4.95 3.52 -8.55
CA GLN A 64 -6.14 2.70 -8.77
C GLN A 64 -6.62 2.04 -7.47
N ILE A 65 -5.72 1.47 -6.67
CA ILE A 65 -6.04 0.92 -5.34
C ILE A 65 -6.68 2.01 -4.47
N TYR A 66 -6.07 3.18 -4.36
CA TYR A 66 -6.60 4.26 -3.54
C TYR A 66 -7.96 4.75 -4.00
N THR A 67 -8.18 4.83 -5.31
CA THR A 67 -9.46 5.24 -5.90
C THR A 67 -10.55 4.22 -5.59
N SER A 68 -10.27 2.94 -5.81
CA SER A 68 -11.18 1.83 -5.52
C SER A 68 -11.52 1.76 -4.02
N GLU A 69 -10.51 1.75 -3.15
CA GLU A 69 -10.72 1.71 -1.71
C GLU A 69 -11.37 3.00 -1.18
N LYS A 70 -11.18 4.15 -1.85
CA LYS A 70 -11.90 5.38 -1.50
C LYS A 70 -13.40 5.23 -1.77
N GLN A 71 -13.78 4.67 -2.92
CA GLN A 71 -15.17 4.44 -3.30
C GLN A 71 -15.81 3.37 -2.40
N LYS A 72 -15.17 2.20 -2.27
CA LYS A 72 -15.60 1.09 -1.41
C LYS A 72 -15.87 1.54 0.03
N ASN A 73 -14.96 2.33 0.59
CA ASN A 73 -15.05 2.77 1.99
C ASN A 73 -15.73 4.14 2.17
N ALA A 74 -16.37 4.70 1.14
CA ALA A 74 -17.07 5.99 1.25
C ALA A 74 -18.22 5.95 2.29
N PRO A 75 -19.08 4.92 2.34
CA PRO A 75 -20.16 4.84 3.33
C PRO A 75 -19.63 4.81 4.77
N LEU A 76 -18.56 4.07 5.00
CA LEU A 76 -17.93 3.94 6.32
C LEU A 76 -17.36 5.28 6.82
N LYS A 77 -16.74 6.05 5.92
CA LYS A 77 -16.26 7.41 6.21
C LYS A 77 -17.41 8.36 6.51
N GLU A 78 -18.51 8.24 5.77
CA GLU A 78 -19.69 9.07 5.96
C GLU A 78 -20.33 8.83 7.34
N GLN A 79 -20.52 7.57 7.73
CA GLN A 79 -21.03 7.21 9.05
C GLN A 79 -20.15 7.77 10.17
N MET A 80 -18.82 7.66 10.05
CA MET A 80 -17.90 8.23 11.03
C MET A 80 -17.97 9.77 11.07
N ARG A 81 -18.21 10.44 9.93
CA ARG A 81 -18.40 11.88 9.86
C ARG A 81 -19.67 12.31 10.59
N GLN A 82 -20.77 11.59 10.37
CA GLN A 82 -22.05 11.84 11.04
C GLN A 82 -21.93 11.65 12.55
N LEU A 83 -21.32 10.55 13.01
CA LEU A 83 -21.07 10.34 14.45
C LEU A 83 -20.21 11.45 15.06
N ARG A 84 -19.20 11.97 14.35
CA ARG A 84 -18.42 13.12 14.83
C ARG A 84 -19.27 14.37 14.96
N SER A 85 -20.14 14.63 13.99
CA SER A 85 -21.08 15.76 14.04
C SER A 85 -22.02 15.63 15.23
N GLU A 86 -22.61 14.44 15.44
CA GLU A 86 -23.48 14.15 16.59
C GLU A 86 -22.74 14.32 17.92
N TYR A 87 -21.49 13.85 18.00
CA TYR A 87 -20.67 14.00 19.21
C TYR A 87 -20.44 15.46 19.56
N GLN A 88 -20.13 16.30 18.56
CA GLN A 88 -19.89 17.73 18.78
C GLN A 88 -21.16 18.46 19.20
N ALA A 89 -22.30 18.19 18.53
CA ALA A 89 -23.59 18.74 18.94
C ALA A 89 -23.97 18.33 20.37
N ALA A 90 -23.76 17.07 20.75
CA ALA A 90 -24.02 16.59 22.10
C ALA A 90 -23.12 17.28 23.15
N ARG A 91 -21.86 17.56 22.80
CA ARG A 91 -20.95 18.33 23.65
C ARG A 91 -21.40 19.77 23.83
N GLU A 92 -21.82 20.44 22.76
CA GLU A 92 -22.33 21.81 22.81
C GLU A 92 -23.60 21.90 23.67
N ALA A 93 -24.45 20.87 23.63
CA ALA A 93 -25.66 20.76 24.44
C ALA A 93 -25.42 20.28 25.89
N ASN A 94 -24.19 19.89 26.25
CA ASN A 94 -23.88 19.19 27.51
C ASN A 94 -24.72 17.93 27.76
N ASP A 95 -25.14 17.24 26.70
CA ASP A 95 -25.94 16.01 26.77
C ASP A 95 -25.01 14.80 26.98
N THR A 96 -24.75 14.48 28.25
CA THR A 96 -23.84 13.41 28.65
C THR A 96 -24.32 12.02 28.19
N ALA A 97 -25.63 11.76 28.19
CA ALA A 97 -26.19 10.50 27.73
C ALA A 97 -25.96 10.30 26.23
N LYS A 98 -26.18 11.35 25.43
CA LYS A 98 -25.92 11.29 23.98
C LYS A 98 -24.43 11.18 23.66
N ILE A 99 -23.56 11.84 24.43
CA ILE A 99 -22.09 11.72 24.30
C ILE A 99 -21.67 10.25 24.43
N GLU A 100 -22.11 9.54 25.47
CA GLU A 100 -21.73 8.14 25.67
C GLU A 100 -22.31 7.24 24.57
N SER A 101 -23.58 7.41 24.21
CA SER A 101 -24.20 6.67 23.10
C SER A 101 -23.47 6.85 21.76
N VAL A 102 -23.01 8.07 21.45
CA VAL A 102 -22.22 8.33 20.23
C VAL A 102 -20.84 7.67 20.32
N ARG A 103 -20.19 7.68 21.50
CA ARG A 103 -18.90 7.00 21.70
C ARG A 103 -19.00 5.50 21.49
N GLU A 104 -20.02 4.84 22.03
CA GLU A 104 -20.24 3.40 21.84
C GLU A 104 -20.34 3.05 20.36
N ARG A 105 -21.14 3.79 19.60
CA ARG A 105 -21.25 3.63 18.14
C ARG A 105 -19.92 3.87 17.42
N MET A 106 -19.15 4.88 17.85
CA MET A 106 -17.81 5.11 17.31
C MET A 106 -16.83 3.95 17.61
N MET A 107 -16.91 3.34 18.79
CA MET A 107 -16.05 2.21 19.16
C MET A 107 -16.31 0.97 18.30
N VAL A 108 -17.55 0.77 17.85
CA VAL A 108 -17.88 -0.28 16.88
C VAL A 108 -17.33 0.04 15.48
N LEU A 109 -17.38 1.31 15.07
CA LEU A 109 -17.00 1.72 13.71
C LEU A 109 -15.49 1.88 13.49
N LYS A 110 -14.73 2.22 14.54
CA LYS A 110 -13.27 2.44 14.48
C LYS A 110 -12.49 1.21 14.00
N PRO A 111 -12.75 -0.02 14.50
CA PRO A 111 -12.08 -1.23 14.00
C PRO A 111 -12.27 -1.46 12.51
N GLN A 112 -13.49 -1.27 12.00
CA GLN A 112 -13.77 -1.41 10.56
C GLN A 112 -12.97 -0.41 9.72
N MET A 113 -12.88 0.84 10.19
CA MET A 113 -12.06 1.86 9.54
C MET A 113 -10.56 1.53 9.58
N GLN A 114 -10.10 0.89 10.66
CA GLN A 114 -8.70 0.45 10.78
C GLN A 114 -8.42 -0.75 9.86
N GLN A 115 -9.35 -1.70 9.77
CA GLN A 115 -9.26 -2.83 8.86
C GLN A 115 -9.16 -2.36 7.40
N ALA A 116 -10.07 -1.47 6.96
CA ALA A 116 -10.04 -0.92 5.61
C ALA A 116 -8.71 -0.23 5.25
N ARG A 117 -8.10 0.48 6.21
CA ARG A 117 -6.77 1.07 6.03
C ARG A 117 -5.69 0.00 5.90
N THR A 118 -5.74 -1.02 6.75
CA THR A 118 -4.77 -2.12 6.76
C THR A 118 -4.83 -2.91 5.46
N GLU A 119 -6.04 -3.21 4.96
CA GLU A 119 -6.24 -3.85 3.65
C GLU A 119 -5.61 -3.01 2.51
N THR A 120 -5.85 -1.70 2.50
CA THR A 120 -5.25 -0.80 1.51
C THR A 120 -3.72 -0.83 1.59
N GLU A 121 -3.15 -0.78 2.80
CA GLU A 121 -1.71 -0.83 3.00
C GLU A 121 -1.09 -2.14 2.54
N GLN A 122 -1.77 -3.28 2.75
CA GLN A 122 -1.32 -4.59 2.29
C GLN A 122 -1.33 -4.68 0.76
N GLN A 123 -2.40 -4.19 0.10
CA GLN A 123 -2.48 -4.15 -1.36
C GLN A 123 -1.36 -3.30 -1.96
N VAL A 124 -1.08 -2.14 -1.36
CA VAL A 124 0.02 -1.28 -1.82
C VAL A 124 1.38 -1.93 -1.57
N ALA A 125 1.59 -2.55 -0.41
CA ALA A 125 2.84 -3.24 -0.10
C ALA A 125 3.15 -4.35 -1.12
N ALA A 126 2.13 -5.05 -1.63
CA ALA A 126 2.28 -6.09 -2.64
C ALA A 126 2.91 -5.59 -3.97
N ILE A 127 2.75 -4.30 -4.30
CA ILE A 127 3.30 -3.69 -5.53
C ILE A 127 4.79 -3.30 -5.38
N LEU A 128 5.26 -3.16 -4.15
CA LEU A 128 6.60 -2.65 -3.86
C LEU A 128 7.66 -3.74 -3.89
N THR A 129 8.87 -3.36 -4.31
CA THR A 129 10.05 -4.21 -4.20
C THR A 129 10.46 -4.40 -2.74
N PRO A 130 11.24 -5.45 -2.40
CA PRO A 130 11.75 -5.65 -1.05
C PRO A 130 12.47 -4.42 -0.48
N GLU A 131 13.29 -3.74 -1.30
CA GLU A 131 14.06 -2.56 -0.91
C GLU A 131 13.13 -1.38 -0.58
N GLN A 132 12.09 -1.16 -1.41
CA GLN A 132 11.10 -0.12 -1.18
C GLN A 132 10.25 -0.39 0.07
N ARG A 133 9.96 -1.66 0.38
CA ARG A 133 9.28 -2.04 1.63
C ARG A 133 10.14 -1.72 2.85
N ALA A 134 11.42 -2.08 2.82
CA ALA A 134 12.36 -1.77 3.90
C ALA A 134 12.47 -0.24 4.12
N GLN A 135 12.54 0.53 3.04
CA GLN A 135 12.55 2.00 3.13
C GLN A 135 11.23 2.54 3.70
N MET A 136 10.08 1.97 3.35
CA MET A 136 8.79 2.35 3.93
C MET A 136 8.75 2.10 5.44
N GLU A 137 9.25 0.97 5.91
CA GLU A 137 9.31 0.64 7.34
C GLU A 137 10.19 1.62 8.10
N GLN A 138 11.34 2.00 7.56
CA GLN A 138 12.20 3.04 8.14
C GLN A 138 11.49 4.39 8.24
N LEU A 139 10.78 4.81 7.18
CA LEU A 139 9.99 6.05 7.19
C LEU A 139 8.85 5.99 8.22
N ARG A 140 8.19 4.84 8.37
CA ARG A 140 7.16 4.59 9.38
C ARG A 140 7.73 4.71 10.80
N ALA A 141 8.88 4.08 11.06
CA ALA A 141 9.56 4.15 12.36
C ALA A 141 10.00 5.59 12.69
N GLN A 142 10.53 6.33 11.71
CA GLN A 142 10.88 7.73 11.90
C GLN A 142 9.65 8.60 12.20
N LYS A 143 8.52 8.35 11.54
CA LYS A 143 7.28 9.07 11.79
C LYS A 143 6.72 8.78 13.18
N GLN A 144 6.79 7.54 13.66
CA GLN A 144 6.37 7.16 15.01
C GLN A 144 7.19 7.89 16.09
N ARG A 145 8.51 8.05 15.87
CA ARG A 145 9.39 8.83 16.76
C ARG A 145 9.05 10.33 16.81
N ARG A 146 8.37 10.87 15.80
CA ARG A 146 8.02 12.30 15.69
C ARG A 146 6.54 12.61 15.96
N GLY A 147 5.74 11.59 16.26
CA GLY A 147 4.31 11.73 16.55
C GLY A 147 4.03 12.16 17.99
N PRO A 148 2.79 12.57 18.32
CA PRO A 148 2.37 12.85 19.69
C PRO A 148 2.40 11.53 20.49
N GLY A 149 3.54 11.24 21.13
CA GLY A 149 3.81 9.97 21.82
C GLY A 149 5.19 9.35 21.55
N GLY A 150 6.05 9.93 20.69
CA GLY A 150 7.44 9.48 20.57
C GLY A 150 8.27 9.86 21.81
N PRO A 151 9.26 9.03 22.25
CA PRO A 151 10.15 9.43 23.34
C PRO A 151 10.91 10.69 22.93
N ALA A 152 11.00 11.66 23.85
CA ALA A 152 11.77 12.87 23.65
C ALA A 152 13.22 12.51 23.26
N PRO A 153 13.86 13.24 22.33
CA PRO A 153 15.28 13.05 22.08
C PRO A 153 16.05 13.32 23.39
N LEU A 154 16.94 12.40 23.75
CA LEU A 154 17.83 12.49 24.91
C LEU A 154 18.71 13.75 24.85
#